data_AF-A0A2P8L782-F1
#
_entry.id   AF-A0A2P8L782-F1
#
_cell.length_a   1.000
_cell.length_b   1.000
_cell.length_c   1.000
_cell.angle_alpha   90.00
_cell.angle_beta   90.00
_cell.angle_gamma   90.00
#
_symmetry.space_group_name_H-M   'P 1'
#
loop_
_entity.id
_entity.type
_entity.pdbx_description
1 polymer ?
#
loop_
_entity_poly.entity_id
_entity_poly.type
_entity_poly.pdbx_seq_one_letter_code
_entity_poly.pdbx_strand_id
1 'polypeptide(L)' 'MTADKTPTPISSEHAQKGTDKADKGHTLERPNPKTESVDKVLTPTSIKDIERQTDAINEQAAKAERKLGH' A
#
# COMPACT_ATOMS: atom_id res chain seq x y z
N MET A 1 9.28 -10.31 -48.96
CA MET A 1 10.35 -9.77 -48.11
C MET A 1 9.78 -9.50 -46.74
N THR A 2 10.36 -10.08 -45.69
CA THR A 2 9.89 -9.99 -44.30
C THR A 2 10.27 -8.63 -43.71
N ALA A 3 9.28 -7.87 -43.25
CA ALA A 3 9.54 -6.60 -42.56
C ALA A 3 10.28 -6.86 -41.24
N ASP A 4 11.34 -6.10 -40.99
CA ASP A 4 12.07 -6.12 -39.73
C ASP A 4 11.11 -5.79 -38.58
N LYS A 5 11.10 -6.65 -37.56
CA LYS A 5 10.23 -6.55 -36.37
C LYS A 5 10.99 -6.01 -35.15
N THR A 6 12.23 -5.58 -35.33
CA THR A 6 13.06 -5.07 -34.23
C THR A 6 12.46 -3.77 -33.69
N PRO A 7 12.08 -3.73 -32.40
CA PRO A 7 11.55 -2.51 -31.79
C PRO A 7 12.63 -1.43 -31.71
N THR A 8 12.24 -0.17 -31.93
CA THR A 8 13.15 0.96 -31.71
C THR A 8 13.45 1.12 -30.22
N PRO A 9 14.71 1.25 -29.80
CA PRO A 9 15.04 1.46 -28.39
C PRO A 9 14.46 2.80 -27.90
N ILE A 10 13.80 2.77 -26.74
CA ILE A 10 13.25 3.96 -26.08
C ILE A 10 14.05 4.29 -24.82
N SER A 11 14.20 5.57 -24.51
CA SER A 11 14.82 6.04 -23.26
C SER A 11 13.98 5.62 -22.05
N SER A 12 14.63 5.37 -20.91
CA SER A 12 13.94 5.09 -19.64
C SER A 12 12.93 6.18 -19.26
N GLU A 13 13.27 7.46 -19.51
CA GLU A 13 12.35 8.58 -19.29
C GLU A 13 11.09 8.46 -20.17
N HIS A 14 11.26 8.02 -21.42
CA HIS A 14 10.14 7.83 -22.34
C HIS A 14 9.31 6.59 -21.98
N ALA A 15 9.96 5.51 -21.51
CA ALA A 15 9.30 4.29 -21.06
C ALA A 15 8.44 4.51 -19.79
N GLN A 16 8.86 5.44 -18.91
CA GLN A 16 8.18 5.73 -17.65
C GLN A 16 7.01 6.70 -17.77
N LYS A 17 6.93 7.47 -18.87
CA LYS A 17 5.86 8.47 -19.07
C LYS A 17 4.47 7.85 -19.24
N GLY A 18 4.39 6.52 -19.37
CA GLY A 18 3.15 5.84 -19.72
C GLY A 18 2.70 6.23 -21.12
N THR A 19 1.73 5.51 -21.67
CA THR A 19 1.07 6.01 -22.88
C THR A 19 0.25 7.24 -22.49
N ASP A 20 0.49 8.41 -23.10
CA ASP A 20 -0.38 9.61 -22.94
C ASP A 20 -1.86 9.29 -23.22
N LYS A 21 -2.08 8.21 -23.95
CA LYS A 21 -3.33 7.48 -23.97
C LYS A 21 -3.35 6.53 -22.76
N ALA A 22 -3.74 7.05 -21.59
CA ALA A 22 -4.66 6.24 -20.80
C ALA A 22 -5.77 5.90 -21.80
N ASP A 23 -5.93 4.63 -22.16
CA ASP A 23 -7.03 4.23 -23.02
C ASP A 23 -8.28 4.83 -22.40
N LYS A 24 -8.88 5.82 -23.06
CA LYS A 24 -10.04 6.56 -22.57
C LYS A 24 -11.21 5.58 -22.57
N GLY A 25 -11.28 4.74 -21.54
CA GLY A 25 -12.14 3.57 -21.48
C GLY A 25 -11.66 2.49 -20.51
N HIS A 26 -10.36 2.38 -20.25
CA HIS A 26 -9.83 1.45 -19.24
C HIS A 26 -9.59 2.20 -17.93
N THR A 27 -10.69 2.48 -17.22
CA THR A 27 -10.59 2.77 -15.78
C THR A 27 -9.95 1.54 -15.14
N LEU A 28 -8.83 1.71 -14.42
CA LEU A 28 -8.25 0.65 -13.58
C LEU A 28 -9.40 -0.03 -12.82
N GLU A 29 -9.50 -1.35 -12.91
CA GLU A 29 -10.57 -2.06 -12.22
C GLU A 29 -10.54 -1.69 -10.74
N ARG A 30 -11.71 -1.36 -10.21
CA ARG A 30 -11.84 -1.02 -8.81
C ARG A 30 -11.43 -2.25 -8.00
N PRO A 31 -10.54 -2.12 -7.00
CA PRO A 31 -10.10 -3.24 -6.19
C PRO A 31 -11.30 -4.04 -5.66
N ASN A 32 -11.15 -5.36 -5.55
CA ASN A 32 -12.19 -6.21 -5.01
C ASN A 32 -12.59 -5.70 -3.60
N PRO A 33 -13.86 -5.35 -3.37
CA PRO A 33 -14.29 -4.78 -2.08
C PRO A 33 -14.08 -5.73 -0.90
N LYS A 34 -13.97 -7.04 -1.14
CA LYS A 34 -13.62 -8.03 -0.12
C LYS A 34 -12.16 -7.97 0.33
N THR A 35 -11.28 -7.45 -0.50
CA THR A 35 -9.84 -7.29 -0.21
C THR A 35 -9.42 -5.84 -0.09
N GLU A 36 -10.31 -4.88 -0.36
CA GLU A 36 -10.03 -3.44 -0.23
C GLU A 36 -9.64 -3.07 1.21
N SER A 37 -10.26 -3.71 2.21
CA SER A 37 -9.86 -3.56 3.60
C SER A 37 -8.55 -4.28 3.90
N VAL A 38 -8.34 -5.48 3.35
CA VAL A 38 -7.12 -6.27 3.56
C VAL A 38 -5.89 -5.54 3.03
N ASP A 39 -5.99 -4.87 1.88
CA ASP A 39 -4.92 -4.08 1.25
C ASP A 39 -4.57 -2.80 2.04
N LYS A 40 -5.50 -2.31 2.87
CA LYS A 40 -5.28 -1.15 3.76
C LYS A 40 -4.82 -1.52 5.17
N VAL A 41 -5.10 -2.75 5.62
CA VAL A 41 -4.88 -3.18 7.01
C VAL A 41 -3.40 -3.49 7.32
N LEU A 42 -2.58 -3.80 6.30
CA LEU A 42 -1.15 -4.11 6.45
C LEU A 42 -0.26 -3.08 5.75
N THR A 43 -0.51 -1.80 5.97
CA THR A 43 0.45 -0.76 5.60
C THR A 43 1.46 -0.58 6.74
N PRO A 44 2.72 -0.17 6.46
CA PRO A 44 3.70 0.09 7.52
C PRO A 44 3.22 1.11 8.56
N THR A 45 2.31 2.01 8.19
CA THR A 45 1.71 2.99 9.11
C THR A 45 0.71 2.34 10.05
N SER A 46 -0.20 1.50 9.55
CA SER A 46 -1.23 0.84 10.38
C SER A 46 -0.62 -0.09 11.42
N ILE A 47 0.46 -0.79 11.09
CA ILE A 47 1.19 -1.65 12.04
C ILE A 47 1.75 -0.82 13.20
N LYS A 48 2.44 0.30 12.91
CA LYS A 48 3.03 1.17 13.94
C LYS A 48 1.99 1.83 14.84
N ASP A 49 0.79 2.09 14.30
CA ASP A 49 -0.31 2.65 15.09
C ASP A 49 -0.88 1.61 16.07
N ILE A 50 -0.97 0.34 15.67
CA ILE A 50 -1.37 -0.76 16.54
C ILE A 50 -0.32 -1.02 17.62
N GLU A 51 0.97 -0.96 17.28
CA GLU A 51 2.07 -1.07 18.25
C GLU A 51 1.97 0.01 19.33
N ARG A 52 1.82 1.29 18.93
CA ARG A 52 1.63 2.41 19.88
C ARG A 52 0.41 2.24 20.78
N GLN A 53 -0.72 1.77 20.23
CA GLN A 53 -1.92 1.51 21.03
C GLN A 53 -1.68 0.40 22.05
N THR A 54 -0.98 -0.66 21.65
CA THR A 54 -0.62 -1.79 22.52
C THR A 54 0.27 -1.34 23.66
N ASP A 55 1.30 -0.54 23.38
CA ASP A 55 2.21 -0.01 24.40
C ASP A 55 1.47 0.86 25.42
N ALA A 56 0.56 1.73 24.97
CA ALA A 56 -0.23 2.58 25.85
C ALA A 56 -1.16 1.77 26.78
N ILE A 57 -1.78 0.70 26.27
CA ILE A 57 -2.62 -0.20 27.07
C ILE A 57 -1.77 -0.90 28.15
N ASN A 58 -0.61 -1.43 27.78
CA ASN A 58 0.29 -2.11 28.71
C ASN A 58 0.79 -1.16 29.81
N GLU A 59 1.14 0.07 29.47
CA GLU A 59 1.56 1.08 30.45
C GLU A 59 0.42 1.40 31.45
N GLN A 60 -0.81 1.57 30.94
CA GLN A 60 -1.97 1.82 31.78
C GLN A 60 -2.28 0.64 32.70
N ALA A 61 -2.20 -0.59 32.19
CA ALA A 61 -2.38 -1.81 32.99
C ALA A 61 -1.33 -1.89 34.11
N ALA A 62 -0.04 -1.72 33.79
CA ALA A 62 1.03 -1.73 34.77
C ALA A 62 0.91 -0.60 35.81
N LYS A 63 0.35 0.56 35.44
CA LYS A 63 0.05 1.65 36.37
C LYS A 63 -1.12 1.30 37.29
N ALA A 64 -2.15 0.62 36.78
CA ALA A 64 -3.30 0.18 37.58
C ALA A 64 -2.90 -0.92 38.57
N GLU A 65 -2.10 -1.90 38.15
CA GLU A 65 -1.58 -2.96 39.02
C GLU A 65 -0.75 -2.40 40.18
N ARG A 66 0.15 -1.45 39.90
CA ARG A 66 0.92 -0.75 40.95
C ARG A 66 0.04 0.00 41.94
N LYS A 67 -1.11 0.54 41.52
CA LYS A 67 -2.04 1.23 42.43
C LYS A 67 -2.86 0.27 43.29
N LEU A 68 -3.11 -0.95 42.82
CA LEU A 68 -3.87 -1.98 43.53
C LEU A 68 -3.01 -2.81 44.49
N GLY A 69 -1.70 -2.88 44.27
CA GLY A 69 -0.75 -3.57 45.13
C GLY A 69 -0.26 -2.78 46.36
N HIS A 70 -0.90 -1.65 46.67
CA HIS A 70 -0.62 -0.80 47.85
C HIS A 70 -1.82 -0.72 48.77
#